data_AF-A0A7W8PCS1-F1
#
_entry.id   AF-A0A7W8PCS1-F1
#
_cell.length_a   1.000
_cell.length_b   1.000
_cell.length_c   1.000
_cell.angle_alpha   90.00
_cell.angle_beta   90.00
_cell.angle_gamma   90.00
#
_symmetry.space_group_name_H-M   'P 1'
#
loop_
_entity.id
_entity.type
_entity.pdbx_description
1 polymer ?
#
loop_
_entity_poly.entity_id
_entity_poly.type
_entity_poly.pdbx_seq_one_letter_code
_entity_poly.pdbx_strand_id
1 'polypeptide(L)'
;MDMVQPGPILVCAAIPRYVVMETPRELQELREWVEHPSKPTVDIEAFYTQLFDSVSLAGRLAADELHEFASDVGYGDALYGQHELLRYEQHRLAMLVVEAGYAITRQLNALCLYDADGIFPYYFRACYPNGLLLFENYD
;
A
#
# COMPACT_ATOMS: atom_id res chain seq x y z
N MET A 1 -38.66 -40.25 21.78
CA MET A 1 -37.24 -40.16 21.39
C MET A 1 -37.13 -38.94 20.51
N ASP A 2 -36.78 -37.80 21.09
CA ASP A 2 -36.60 -36.56 20.34
C ASP A 2 -35.21 -36.52 19.72
N MET A 3 -35.17 -36.33 18.41
CA MET A 3 -33.94 -36.11 17.67
C MET A 3 -33.48 -34.68 17.90
N VAL A 4 -32.37 -34.51 18.61
CA VAL A 4 -31.65 -33.23 18.70
C VAL A 4 -31.07 -32.93 17.32
N GLN A 5 -31.57 -31.90 16.65
CA GLN A 5 -30.92 -31.41 15.43
C GLN A 5 -29.63 -30.67 15.79
N PRO A 6 -28.49 -30.95 15.12
CA PRO A 6 -27.28 -30.18 15.33
C PRO A 6 -27.52 -28.73 14.87
N GLY A 7 -27.25 -27.77 15.76
CA GLY A 7 -27.25 -26.35 15.43
C GLY A 7 -26.20 -26.00 14.37
N PRO A 8 -26.29 -24.82 13.74
CA PRO A 8 -25.35 -24.40 12.72
C PRO A 8 -23.92 -24.38 13.29
N ILE A 9 -23.01 -25.09 12.64
CA ILE A 9 -21.57 -24.98 12.89
C ILE A 9 -21.16 -23.61 12.37
N LEU A 10 -20.82 -22.69 13.29
CA LEU A 10 -20.11 -21.47 12.96
C LEU A 10 -18.71 -21.85 12.47
N VAL A 11 -18.54 -21.94 11.15
CA VAL A 11 -17.23 -21.98 10.52
C VAL A 11 -16.68 -20.56 10.63
N CYS A 12 -15.87 -20.30 11.65
CA CYS A 12 -14.98 -19.14 11.64
C CYS A 12 -14.06 -19.30 10.42
N ALA A 13 -14.36 -18.61 9.32
CA ALA A 13 -13.45 -18.56 8.19
C ALA A 13 -12.14 -17.96 8.71
N ALA A 14 -11.07 -18.77 8.73
CA ALA A 14 -9.76 -18.29 9.17
C ALA A 14 -9.32 -17.16 8.23
N ILE A 15 -8.90 -16.03 8.82
CA ILE A 15 -8.31 -14.93 8.06
C ILE A 15 -7.04 -15.47 7.39
N PRO A 16 -6.88 -15.31 6.05
CA PRO A 16 -5.69 -15.78 5.36
C PRO A 16 -4.41 -15.23 5.99
N ARG A 17 -3.36 -16.06 6.08
CA ARG A 17 -2.05 -15.58 6.56
C ARG A 17 -1.42 -14.56 5.60
N TYR A 18 -1.63 -14.76 4.31
CA TYR A 18 -1.02 -13.97 3.25
C TYR A 18 -2.06 -13.52 2.24
N VAL A 19 -1.89 -12.30 1.73
CA VAL A 19 -2.63 -11.77 0.58
C VAL A 19 -1.63 -11.44 -0.52
N VAL A 20 -1.95 -11.87 -1.73
CA VAL A 20 -1.16 -11.56 -2.93
C VAL A 20 -2.06 -10.80 -3.89
N MET A 21 -1.58 -9.67 -4.40
CA MET A 21 -2.30 -8.86 -5.38
C MET A 21 -1.37 -8.42 -6.50
N GLU A 22 -1.94 -8.14 -7.67
CA GLU A 22 -1.21 -7.57 -8.78
C GLU A 22 -0.81 -6.12 -8.48
N THR A 23 0.41 -5.74 -8.83
CA THR A 23 0.88 -4.35 -8.75
C THR A 23 0.11 -3.50 -9.76
N PRO A 24 -0.68 -2.49 -9.34
CA PRO A 24 -1.39 -1.62 -10.27
C PRO A 24 -0.41 -0.82 -11.13
N ARG A 25 -0.84 -0.42 -12.33
CA ARG A 25 0.01 0.29 -13.30
C ARG A 25 0.66 1.54 -12.70
N GLU A 26 -0.10 2.32 -11.93
CA GLU A 26 0.39 3.55 -11.30
C GLU A 26 1.53 3.27 -10.31
N LEU A 27 1.47 2.15 -9.58
CA LEU A 27 2.56 1.73 -8.70
C LEU A 27 3.78 1.23 -9.47
N GLN A 28 3.59 0.63 -10.65
CA GLN A 28 4.69 0.28 -11.56
C GLN A 28 5.39 1.55 -12.09
N GLU A 29 4.62 2.56 -12.50
CA GLU A 29 5.16 3.84 -12.96
C GLU A 29 5.92 4.57 -11.83
N LEU A 30 5.40 4.54 -10.60
CA LEU A 30 6.13 5.04 -9.43
C LEU A 30 7.43 4.26 -9.20
N ARG A 31 7.39 2.92 -9.29
CA ARG A 31 8.57 2.05 -9.15
C ARG A 31 9.67 2.40 -10.14
N GLU A 32 9.33 2.46 -11.42
CA GLU A 32 10.27 2.83 -12.48
C GLU A 32 10.92 4.19 -12.22
N TRP A 33 10.16 5.12 -11.63
CA TRP A 33 10.69 6.44 -11.27
C TRP A 33 11.66 6.38 -10.10
N VAL A 34 11.29 5.71 -8.99
CA VAL A 34 12.11 5.67 -7.76
C VAL A 34 13.34 4.79 -7.89
N GLU A 35 13.28 3.73 -8.72
CA GLU A 35 14.39 2.83 -9.02
C GLU A 35 15.26 3.34 -10.19
N HIS A 36 14.94 4.50 -10.77
CA HIS A 36 15.63 4.98 -11.97
C HIS A 36 17.13 5.24 -11.69
N PRO A 37 18.07 4.68 -12.48
CA PRO A 37 19.51 4.75 -12.18
C PRO A 37 20.10 6.16 -12.11
N SER A 38 19.44 7.14 -12.74
CA SER A 38 19.86 8.55 -12.68
C SER A 38 19.39 9.29 -11.42
N LYS A 39 18.61 8.63 -10.56
CA LYS A 39 18.10 9.19 -9.32
C LYS A 39 19.00 8.78 -8.15
N PRO A 40 19.09 9.60 -7.09
CA PRO A 40 19.82 9.22 -5.89
C PRO A 40 19.22 7.96 -5.27
N THR A 41 19.99 7.22 -4.49
CA THR A 41 19.51 5.99 -3.85
C THR A 41 18.55 6.33 -2.70
N VAL A 42 17.35 5.77 -2.75
CA VAL A 42 16.38 5.76 -1.65
C VAL A 42 16.30 4.34 -1.08
N ASP A 43 15.95 4.21 0.19
CA ASP A 43 15.52 2.92 0.74
C ASP A 43 14.14 2.58 0.19
N ILE A 44 14.12 1.77 -0.88
CA ILE A 44 12.90 1.39 -1.60
C ILE A 44 11.94 0.58 -0.72
N GLU A 45 12.46 -0.25 0.19
CA GLU A 45 11.64 -1.08 1.06
C GLU A 45 10.93 -0.21 2.11
N ALA A 46 11.67 0.70 2.74
CA ALA A 46 11.09 1.67 3.68
C ALA A 46 10.08 2.58 3.00
N PHE A 47 10.38 3.05 1.77
CA PHE A 47 9.49 3.87 0.96
C PHE A 47 8.14 3.17 0.71
N TYR A 48 8.17 1.92 0.24
CA TYR A 48 6.94 1.18 0.00
C TYR A 48 6.18 0.86 1.28
N THR A 49 6.88 0.52 2.36
CA THR A 49 6.24 0.27 3.65
C THR A 49 5.42 1.50 4.09
N GLN A 50 6.00 2.70 4.04
CA GLN A 50 5.29 3.95 4.39
C GLN A 50 4.12 4.26 3.44
N LEU A 51 4.28 4.02 2.13
CA LEU A 51 3.20 4.16 1.17
C LEU A 51 2.02 3.23 1.52
N PHE A 52 2.30 1.96 1.85
CA PHE A 52 1.26 0.99 2.19
C PHE A 52 0.63 1.27 3.56
N ASP A 53 1.39 1.76 4.52
CA ASP A 53 0.86 2.24 5.80
C ASP A 53 -0.13 3.39 5.58
N SER A 54 0.17 4.32 4.67
CA SER A 54 -0.70 5.46 4.34
C SER A 54 -2.04 5.05 3.72
N VAL A 55 -2.09 3.91 3.03
CA VAL A 55 -3.31 3.37 2.40
C VAL A 55 -3.91 2.19 3.16
N SER A 56 -3.42 1.91 4.37
CA SER A 56 -3.97 0.87 5.24
C SER A 56 -5.34 1.24 5.82
N LEU A 57 -5.70 2.52 5.79
CA LEU A 57 -7.00 3.03 6.21
C LEU A 57 -7.94 3.14 5.01
N ALA A 58 -9.25 3.18 5.27
CA ALA A 58 -10.27 3.41 4.26
C ALA A 58 -10.75 4.88 4.23
N GLY A 59 -11.24 5.30 3.07
CA GLY A 59 -11.97 6.56 2.92
C GLY A 59 -11.12 7.81 3.11
N ARG A 60 -11.64 8.77 3.89
CA ARG A 60 -11.03 10.10 4.03
C ARG A 60 -9.69 10.08 4.76
N LEU A 61 -9.57 9.26 5.82
CA LEU A 61 -8.33 9.17 6.59
C LEU A 61 -7.17 8.69 5.71
N ALA A 62 -7.42 7.68 4.88
CA ALA A 62 -6.45 7.20 3.90
C ALA A 62 -5.99 8.29 2.93
N ALA A 63 -6.93 9.13 2.47
CA ALA A 63 -6.61 10.22 1.57
C ALA A 63 -5.74 11.27 2.26
N ASP A 64 -6.08 11.64 3.50
CA ASP A 64 -5.33 12.64 4.27
C ASP A 64 -3.89 12.15 4.53
N GLU A 65 -3.71 10.91 5.02
CA GLU A 65 -2.40 10.27 5.24
C GLU A 65 -1.58 10.15 3.93
N LEU A 66 -2.21 9.72 2.84
CA LEU A 66 -1.54 9.61 1.54
C LEU A 66 -1.05 10.96 1.01
N HIS A 67 -1.81 12.04 1.20
CA HIS A 67 -1.40 13.39 0.78
C HIS A 67 -0.27 13.94 1.66
N GLU A 68 -0.30 13.65 2.97
CA GLU A 68 0.80 13.99 3.88
C GLU A 68 2.08 13.26 3.47
N PHE A 69 2.02 11.95 3.29
CA PHE A 69 3.14 11.15 2.80
C PHE A 69 3.68 11.66 1.45
N ALA A 70 2.80 11.94 0.49
CA ALA A 70 3.21 12.49 -0.80
C ALA A 70 3.90 13.86 -0.69
N SER A 71 3.46 14.69 0.25
CA SER A 71 4.10 15.97 0.55
C SER A 71 5.50 15.77 1.13
N ASP A 72 5.65 14.88 2.10
CA ASP A 72 6.94 14.60 2.74
C ASP A 72 7.95 13.98 1.77
N VAL A 73 7.48 13.09 0.91
CA VAL A 73 8.28 12.46 -0.12
C VAL A 73 8.70 13.47 -1.20
N GLY A 74 7.74 14.25 -1.70
CA GLY A 74 7.97 15.17 -2.81
C GLY A 74 8.73 16.43 -2.40
N TYR A 75 8.43 16.96 -1.23
CA TYR A 75 8.86 18.29 -0.77
C TYR A 75 9.60 18.30 0.57
N GLY A 76 9.68 17.16 1.26
CA GLY A 76 10.42 17.02 2.51
C GLY A 76 11.93 16.93 2.31
N ASP A 77 12.67 17.06 3.41
CA ASP A 77 14.11 17.31 3.41
C ASP A 77 14.99 16.09 3.06
N ALA A 78 14.44 14.87 2.93
CA ALA A 78 15.29 13.67 3.11
C ALA A 78 14.98 12.40 2.31
N LEU A 79 14.19 12.42 1.22
CA LEU A 79 13.97 11.15 0.50
C LEU A 79 15.20 10.64 -0.29
N TYR A 80 16.00 11.56 -0.84
CA TYR A 80 17.05 11.26 -1.82
C TYR A 80 18.47 11.66 -1.37
N GLY A 81 18.75 11.60 -0.06
CA GLY A 81 20.09 11.82 0.49
C GLY A 81 20.70 13.19 0.13
N GLN A 82 21.99 13.22 -0.23
CA GLN A 82 22.78 14.45 -0.47
C GLN A 82 22.48 15.17 -1.81
N HIS A 83 21.42 14.81 -2.54
CA HIS A 83 21.09 15.43 -3.82
C HIS A 83 19.66 15.96 -3.82
N GLU A 84 19.52 17.27 -4.00
CA GLU A 84 18.22 17.92 -4.18
C GLU A 84 17.64 17.56 -5.56
N LEU A 85 16.43 17.05 -5.55
CA LEU A 85 15.60 16.93 -6.75
C LEU A 85 15.20 18.33 -7.26
N LEU A 86 15.05 18.47 -8.58
CA LEU A 86 14.50 19.71 -9.15
C LEU A 86 13.01 19.84 -8.79
N ARG A 87 12.48 21.07 -8.69
CA ARG A 87 11.07 21.31 -8.31
C ARG A 87 10.04 20.56 -9.15
N TYR A 88 10.29 20.40 -10.46
CA TYR A 88 9.37 19.63 -11.32
C TYR A 88 9.44 18.13 -11.02
N GLU A 89 10.58 17.62 -10.54
CA GLU A 89 10.78 16.21 -10.19
C GLU A 89 10.12 15.90 -8.85
N GLN A 90 10.29 16.80 -7.87
CA GLN A 90 9.58 16.80 -6.60
C GLN A 90 8.06 16.73 -6.81
N HIS A 91 7.51 17.65 -7.61
CA HIS A 91 6.09 17.67 -7.91
C HIS A 91 5.62 16.40 -8.65
N ARG A 92 6.41 15.93 -9.64
CA ARG A 92 6.09 14.69 -10.36
C ARG A 92 6.08 13.49 -9.44
N LEU A 93 7.03 13.39 -8.51
CA LEU A 93 7.09 12.33 -7.52
C LEU A 93 5.87 12.35 -6.60
N ALA A 94 5.51 13.51 -6.06
CA ALA A 94 4.32 13.66 -5.23
C ALA A 94 3.05 13.18 -5.96
N MET A 95 2.88 13.55 -7.23
CA MET A 95 1.74 13.07 -8.03
C MET A 95 1.76 11.54 -8.22
N LEU A 96 2.91 10.95 -8.56
CA LEU A 96 3.04 9.50 -8.74
C LEU A 96 2.71 8.73 -7.45
N VAL A 97 3.12 9.25 -6.29
CA VAL A 97 2.77 8.69 -4.98
C VAL A 97 1.26 8.67 -4.77
N VAL A 98 0.60 9.82 -4.99
CA VAL A 98 -0.85 9.96 -4.83
C VAL A 98 -1.60 9.03 -5.80
N GLU A 99 -1.18 8.98 -7.06
CA GLU A 99 -1.79 8.12 -8.08
C GLU A 99 -1.64 6.63 -7.73
N ALA A 100 -0.45 6.20 -7.31
CA ALA A 100 -0.19 4.84 -6.89
C ALA A 100 -1.01 4.47 -5.64
N GLY A 101 -1.02 5.34 -4.62
CA GLY A 101 -1.78 5.11 -3.39
C GLY A 101 -3.28 4.99 -3.64
N TYR A 102 -3.85 5.86 -4.49
CA TYR A 102 -5.26 5.71 -4.89
C TYR A 102 -5.53 4.44 -5.68
N ALA A 103 -4.61 4.02 -6.56
CA ALA A 103 -4.77 2.77 -7.32
C ALA A 103 -4.79 1.54 -6.39
N ILE A 104 -3.89 1.49 -5.42
CA ILE A 104 -3.85 0.46 -4.37
C ILE A 104 -5.16 0.48 -3.58
N THR A 105 -5.56 1.66 -3.08
CA THR A 105 -6.79 1.84 -2.29
C THR A 105 -8.02 1.35 -3.06
N ARG A 106 -8.13 1.64 -4.35
CA ARG A 106 -9.23 1.15 -5.21
C ARG A 106 -9.25 -0.37 -5.32
N GLN A 107 -8.09 -1.01 -5.50
CA GLN A 107 -7.99 -2.47 -5.56
C GLN A 107 -8.35 -3.13 -4.22
N LEU A 108 -7.83 -2.62 -3.10
CA LEU A 108 -8.16 -3.13 -1.76
C LEU A 108 -9.67 -3.03 -1.47
N ASN A 109 -10.30 -1.92 -1.86
CA ASN A 109 -11.74 -1.74 -1.76
C ASN A 109 -12.52 -2.70 -2.66
N ALA A 110 -12.10 -2.89 -3.91
CA ALA A 110 -12.75 -3.79 -4.86
C ALA A 110 -12.69 -5.26 -4.40
N LEU A 111 -11.65 -5.64 -3.66
CA LEU A 111 -11.47 -6.97 -3.09
C LEU A 111 -12.11 -7.12 -1.68
N CYS A 112 -12.74 -6.06 -1.15
CA CYS A 112 -13.32 -6.03 0.19
C CYS A 112 -12.34 -6.49 1.28
N LEU A 113 -11.08 -6.01 1.21
CA LEU A 113 -10.01 -6.45 2.11
C LEU A 113 -9.88 -5.64 3.41
N TYR A 114 -10.58 -4.51 3.52
CA TYR A 114 -10.68 -3.78 4.78
C TYR A 114 -11.62 -4.52 5.74
N ASP A 115 -11.29 -4.48 7.02
CA ASP A 115 -12.14 -4.99 8.09
C ASP A 115 -13.35 -4.07 8.37
N ALA A 116 -14.12 -4.39 9.40
CA ALA A 116 -15.32 -3.63 9.77
C ALA A 116 -15.01 -2.20 10.27
N ASP A 117 -13.80 -1.96 10.76
CA ASP A 117 -13.33 -0.65 11.23
C ASP A 117 -12.69 0.17 10.09
N GLY A 118 -12.59 -0.41 8.88
CA GLY A 118 -12.00 0.23 7.72
C GLY A 118 -10.47 0.15 7.71
N ILE A 119 -9.89 -0.83 8.39
CA ILE A 119 -8.45 -1.07 8.48
C ILE A 119 -8.11 -2.28 7.61
N PHE A 120 -7.02 -2.18 6.84
CA PHE A 120 -6.46 -3.31 6.12
C PHE A 120 -5.57 -4.13 7.09
N PRO A 121 -5.95 -5.37 7.46
CA PRO A 121 -5.34 -6.09 8.57
C PRO A 121 -4.05 -6.84 8.18
N TYR A 122 -3.32 -6.31 7.21
CA TYR A 122 -2.07 -6.88 6.72
C TYR A 122 -1.02 -5.80 6.56
N TYR A 123 0.23 -6.15 6.82
CA TYR A 123 1.37 -5.30 6.54
C TYR A 123 2.04 -5.72 5.23
N PHE A 124 2.59 -4.74 4.52
CA PHE A 124 3.35 -4.98 3.30
C PHE A 124 4.63 -5.77 3.59
N ARG A 125 4.92 -6.78 2.77
CA ARG A 125 6.14 -7.60 2.89
C ARG A 125 7.11 -7.41 1.76
N ALA A 126 6.62 -7.46 0.53
CA ALA A 126 7.48 -7.49 -0.63
C ALA A 126 6.73 -7.07 -1.90
N CYS A 127 7.47 -6.42 -2.79
CA CYS A 127 7.10 -6.23 -4.19
C CYS A 127 8.01 -7.11 -5.04
N TYR A 128 7.44 -8.14 -5.68
CA TYR A 128 8.19 -9.09 -6.47
C TYR A 128 8.46 -8.56 -7.90
N PRO A 129 9.54 -9.03 -8.55
CA PRO A 129 9.87 -8.63 -9.92
C PRO A 129 8.81 -8.96 -10.98
N ASN A 130 7.93 -9.93 -10.69
CA ASN A 130 6.84 -10.32 -11.57
C ASN A 130 5.59 -9.42 -11.44
N GLY A 131 5.66 -8.32 -10.68
CA GLY A 131 4.54 -7.39 -10.50
C GLY A 131 3.50 -7.91 -9.53
N LEU A 132 3.90 -8.68 -8.51
CA LEU A 132 3.04 -9.09 -7.41
C LEU A 132 3.47 -8.40 -6.11
N LEU A 133 2.47 -7.97 -5.34
CA LEU A 133 2.62 -7.46 -3.98
C LEU A 133 2.22 -8.57 -3.01
N LEU A 134 3.02 -8.76 -1.96
CA LEU A 134 2.75 -9.69 -0.87
C LEU A 134 2.48 -8.92 0.41
N PHE A 135 1.43 -9.33 1.09
CA PHE A 135 1.02 -8.83 2.40
C PHE A 135 0.90 -10.01 3.37
N GLU A 136 1.24 -9.77 4.63
CA GLU A 136 1.14 -10.74 5.71
C GLU A 136 0.26 -10.20 6.82
N ASN A 137 -0.58 -11.06 7.39
CA ASN A 137 -1.49 -10.68 8.46
C ASN A 137 -0.73 -10.33 9.75
N TYR A 138 -1.28 -9.41 10.55
CA TYR A 138 -0.68 -8.96 11.82
C TYR A 138 -0.62 -10.03 12.93
N ASP A 139 -1.43 -11.09 12.86
CA ASP A 139 -1.56 -12.12 13.90
C ASP A 139 -0.38 -13.11 13.97
#